data_AF-A0ABD0WPI5-F1
#
_entry.id   AF-A0ABD0WPI5-F1
#
_cell.length_a   1.000
_cell.length_b   1.000
_cell.length_c   1.000
_cell.angle_alpha   90.00
_cell.angle_beta   90.00
_cell.angle_gamma   90.00
#
_symmetry.space_group_name_H-M   'P 1'
#
loop_
_entity.id
_entity.type
_entity.pdbx_description
1 polymer ?
#
loop_
_entity_poly.entity_id
_entity_poly.type
_entity_poly.pdbx_seq_one_letter_code
_entity_poly.pdbx_strand_id
1 'polypeptide(L)'
;MAALMDTRILLRKIKDLRSLTPRRNRVKTKWAGSLPKYPATNLALQNFDATYKLQLGEQWPSVRVSLLCEQKYGALSNNFSDNEGVIAHLQSQGCRDIVSCALDVGTRGMAASSHDKPTSIESITVSPDMPTVSLSPNIKCLVFPRRDVSRFKPSRPDAHGLLGYYLMDAASILPVLALDVQEGQSVLDLCAAPGGKALVLLQTQAIRFLHLNDISWGETERDTFDRVLVDVPCTTDRHSVKEEENNIFSRVRTKEKQKLPQLQLELLLAGIKAVRPGGLVVYSTCSLSQLQNEYVTERAVHLAREELGISLQVADLRPLTQLFQDTFNFAPDPYLGQLVLPHLTANFGPIYMCKLQRLN
;
A
#
# COMPACT_ATOMS: atom_id res chain seq x y z
N MET A 1 -17.80 34.13 -5.12
CA MET A 1 -17.08 34.39 -6.38
C MET A 1 -15.63 34.73 -6.04
N ALA A 2 -14.69 34.19 -6.83
CA ALA A 2 -13.21 34.22 -6.69
C ALA A 2 -12.59 33.20 -5.71
N ALA A 3 -12.28 32.00 -6.24
CA ALA A 3 -11.18 31.09 -5.83
C ALA A 3 -11.25 29.69 -6.51
N LEU A 4 -12.26 29.40 -7.34
CA LEU A 4 -12.47 28.10 -7.99
C LEU A 4 -12.03 28.04 -9.47
N MET A 5 -11.17 28.96 -9.94
CA MET A 5 -10.97 29.17 -11.38
C MET A 5 -9.75 28.50 -12.05
N ASP A 6 -8.92 27.71 -11.38
CA ASP A 6 -7.75 27.11 -12.06
C ASP A 6 -7.52 25.59 -11.88
N THR A 7 -8.51 24.84 -11.40
CA THR A 7 -8.48 23.37 -11.53
C THR A 7 -9.05 22.95 -12.89
N ARG A 8 -8.19 22.93 -13.92
CA ARG A 8 -8.53 22.30 -15.20
C ARG A 8 -8.48 20.78 -15.04
N ILE A 9 -9.61 20.18 -14.68
CA ILE A 9 -9.81 18.73 -14.82
C ILE A 9 -9.90 18.45 -16.34
N LEU A 10 -8.80 17.98 -16.92
CA LEU A 10 -8.70 17.71 -18.36
C LEU A 10 -9.24 16.31 -18.66
N LEU A 11 -10.57 16.16 -18.63
CA LEU A 11 -11.25 14.94 -19.08
C LEU A 11 -11.17 14.86 -20.61
N ARG A 12 -10.18 14.12 -21.13
CA ARG A 12 -10.12 13.78 -22.56
C ARG A 12 -11.30 12.87 -22.93
N LYS A 13 -12.38 13.49 -23.44
CA LYS A 13 -13.37 12.96 -24.39
C LYS A 13 -13.91 11.54 -24.08
N ILE A 14 -14.81 11.43 -23.11
CA ILE A 14 -15.62 10.21 -22.90
C ILE A 14 -16.70 10.17 -23.99
N LYS A 15 -16.48 9.38 -25.04
CA LYS A 15 -17.46 9.22 -26.14
C LYS A 15 -18.61 8.26 -25.82
N ASP A 16 -18.55 7.53 -24.71
CA ASP A 16 -19.61 6.60 -24.33
C ASP A 16 -19.73 6.48 -22.80
N LEU A 17 -20.73 7.14 -22.22
CA LEU A 17 -21.03 7.10 -20.79
C LEU A 17 -21.71 5.80 -20.35
N ARG A 18 -22.05 4.90 -21.29
CA ARG A 18 -22.71 3.61 -20.97
C ARG A 18 -21.80 2.62 -20.24
N SER A 19 -20.47 2.80 -20.30
CA SER A 19 -19.49 1.97 -19.60
C SER A 19 -19.32 2.34 -18.12
N LEU A 20 -19.78 3.53 -17.69
CA LEU A 20 -19.66 4.01 -16.31
C LEU A 20 -20.86 3.65 -15.43
N THR A 21 -21.95 3.15 -16.01
CA THR A 21 -22.95 2.41 -15.25
C THR A 21 -22.41 1.02 -14.95
N PRO A 22 -22.11 0.66 -13.69
CA PRO A 22 -21.80 -0.72 -13.36
C PRO A 22 -23.00 -1.57 -13.78
N ARG A 23 -22.84 -2.38 -14.83
CA ARG A 23 -23.75 -3.50 -15.07
C ARG A 23 -23.60 -4.39 -13.86
N ARG A 24 -24.51 -4.24 -12.89
CA ARG A 24 -24.76 -5.27 -11.90
C ARG A 24 -25.25 -6.49 -12.67
N ASN A 25 -24.32 -7.28 -13.19
CA ASN A 25 -24.57 -8.67 -13.46
C ASN A 25 -24.78 -9.29 -12.08
N ARG A 26 -26.01 -9.17 -11.58
CA ARG A 26 -26.49 -9.96 -10.45
C ARG A 26 -26.65 -11.36 -11.00
N VAL A 27 -25.52 -12.05 -11.19
CA VAL A 27 -25.51 -13.47 -11.45
C VAL A 27 -26.14 -14.06 -10.19
N LYS A 28 -27.40 -14.50 -10.30
CA LYS A 28 -27.99 -15.33 -9.26
C LYS A 28 -27.02 -16.48 -9.07
N THR A 29 -26.45 -16.61 -7.87
CA THR A 29 -25.66 -17.78 -7.48
C THR A 29 -26.46 -19.01 -7.90
N LYS A 30 -25.92 -19.82 -8.81
CA LYS A 30 -26.57 -21.04 -9.25
C LYS A 30 -26.44 -22.05 -8.10
N TRP A 31 -27.43 -22.09 -7.23
CA TRP A 31 -27.53 -23.04 -6.11
C TRP A 31 -27.50 -24.51 -6.55
N ALA A 32 -27.69 -24.77 -7.85
CA ALA A 32 -27.74 -26.11 -8.46
C ALA A 32 -26.47 -26.51 -9.23
N GLY A 33 -25.38 -25.74 -9.16
CA GLY A 33 -24.08 -26.19 -9.67
C GLY A 33 -23.41 -27.10 -8.65
N SER A 34 -23.00 -28.31 -9.04
CA SER A 34 -22.08 -29.09 -8.21
C SER A 34 -20.84 -28.23 -7.96
N LEU A 35 -20.56 -27.93 -6.68
CA LEU A 35 -19.35 -27.21 -6.28
C LEU A 35 -18.14 -27.93 -6.91
N PRO A 36 -17.19 -27.20 -7.52
CA PRO A 36 -16.02 -27.83 -8.09
C PRO A 36 -15.34 -28.67 -7.01
N LYS A 37 -14.92 -29.90 -7.36
CA LYS A 37 -14.30 -30.85 -6.42
C LYS A 37 -13.12 -30.24 -5.65
N TYR A 38 -12.44 -29.25 -6.25
CA TYR A 38 -11.41 -28.44 -5.63
C TYR A 38 -11.67 -26.95 -5.94
N PRO A 39 -12.23 -26.19 -4.99
CA PRO A 39 -12.40 -24.73 -5.10
C PRO A 39 -11.05 -24.02 -5.29
N ALA A 40 -11.05 -22.88 -5.98
CA ALA A 40 -9.87 -22.05 -6.19
C ALA A 40 -9.27 -21.56 -4.86
N THR A 41 -10.11 -21.24 -3.87
CA THR A 41 -9.71 -20.94 -2.50
C THR A 41 -8.89 -22.06 -1.85
N ASN A 42 -9.28 -23.33 -2.04
CA ASN A 42 -8.51 -24.48 -1.57
C ASN A 42 -7.20 -24.67 -2.35
N LEU A 43 -7.21 -24.42 -3.66
CA LEU A 43 -5.99 -24.48 -4.49
C LEU A 43 -4.99 -23.38 -4.09
N ALA A 44 -5.48 -22.20 -3.73
CA ALA A 44 -4.66 -21.12 -3.18
C ALA A 44 -4.00 -21.56 -1.88
N LEU A 45 -4.79 -22.06 -0.93
CA LEU A 45 -4.27 -22.49 0.37
C LEU A 45 -3.26 -23.66 0.23
N GLN A 46 -3.52 -24.63 -0.65
CA GLN A 46 -2.57 -25.71 -0.95
C GLN A 46 -1.27 -25.18 -1.56
N ASN A 47 -1.36 -24.18 -2.45
CA ASN A 47 -0.17 -23.55 -3.02
C ASN A 47 0.64 -22.84 -1.92
N PHE A 48 -0.03 -22.09 -1.06
CA PHE A 48 0.61 -21.38 0.07
C PHE A 48 1.23 -22.33 1.08
N ASP A 49 0.56 -23.44 1.41
CA ASP A 49 1.10 -24.47 2.29
C ASP A 49 2.37 -25.12 1.71
N ALA A 50 2.47 -25.23 0.38
CA ALA A 50 3.66 -25.75 -0.28
C ALA A 50 4.81 -24.72 -0.35
N THR A 51 4.49 -23.44 -0.61
CA THR A 51 5.51 -22.40 -0.83
C THR A 51 5.91 -21.69 0.46
N TYR A 52 4.95 -21.19 1.21
CA TYR A 52 5.20 -20.31 2.35
C TYR A 52 5.63 -21.08 3.59
N LYS A 53 5.30 -22.37 3.69
CA LYS A 53 5.88 -23.24 4.72
C LYS A 53 7.41 -23.35 4.59
N LEU A 54 7.92 -23.42 3.37
CA LEU A 54 9.37 -23.46 3.12
C LEU A 54 10.02 -22.08 3.39
N GLN A 55 9.33 -21.00 3.01
CA GLN A 55 9.82 -19.63 3.17
C GLN A 55 9.83 -19.14 4.63
N LEU A 56 8.74 -19.40 5.37
CA LEU A 56 8.50 -18.82 6.69
C LEU A 56 8.77 -19.80 7.85
N GLY A 57 9.00 -21.08 7.55
CA GLY A 57 9.29 -22.11 8.54
C GLY A 57 8.26 -22.15 9.68
N GLU A 58 8.73 -22.02 10.92
CA GLU A 58 7.91 -22.02 12.14
C GLU A 58 6.92 -20.84 12.23
N GLN A 59 7.11 -19.77 11.45
CA GLN A 59 6.17 -18.64 11.43
C GLN A 59 4.94 -18.94 10.56
N TRP A 60 5.03 -19.89 9.63
CA TRP A 60 3.94 -20.17 8.67
C TRP A 60 2.60 -20.49 9.34
N PRO A 61 2.50 -21.35 10.37
CA PRO A 61 1.21 -21.62 11.01
C PRO A 61 0.51 -20.36 11.55
N SER A 62 1.26 -19.42 12.13
CA SER A 62 0.73 -18.14 12.64
C SER A 62 0.24 -17.23 11.51
N VAL A 63 1.01 -17.12 10.42
CA VAL A 63 0.62 -16.35 9.24
C VAL A 63 -0.60 -16.97 8.56
N ARG A 64 -0.59 -18.29 8.39
CA ARG A 64 -1.66 -19.06 7.77
C ARG A 64 -3.00 -18.89 8.48
N VAL A 65 -3.04 -19.04 9.81
CA VAL A 65 -4.28 -18.83 10.57
C VAL A 65 -4.75 -17.38 10.44
N SER A 66 -3.83 -16.42 10.46
CA SER A 66 -4.14 -15.00 10.31
C SER A 66 -4.72 -14.65 8.93
N LEU A 67 -4.24 -15.28 7.85
CA LEU A 67 -4.81 -15.15 6.51
C LEU A 67 -6.28 -15.61 6.45
N LEU A 68 -6.58 -16.71 7.13
CA LEU A 68 -7.92 -17.32 7.15
C LEU A 68 -8.88 -16.61 8.11
N CYS A 69 -8.38 -15.98 9.17
CA CYS A 69 -9.17 -15.17 10.09
C CYS A 69 -9.57 -13.82 9.50
N GLU A 70 -10.53 -13.15 10.14
CA GLU A 70 -10.93 -11.80 9.78
C GLU A 70 -9.75 -10.82 9.91
N GLN A 71 -9.57 -10.00 8.88
CA GLN A 71 -8.50 -9.00 8.88
C GLN A 71 -8.85 -7.82 9.77
N LYS A 72 -7.82 -7.18 10.31
CA LYS A 72 -7.97 -5.91 11.01
C LYS A 72 -7.97 -4.77 9.99
N TYR A 73 -8.72 -3.71 10.30
CA TYR A 73 -8.83 -2.53 9.45
C TYR A 73 -8.29 -1.30 10.18
N GLY A 74 -7.84 -0.31 9.41
CA GLY A 74 -7.63 1.05 9.85
C GLY A 74 -8.68 1.97 9.24
N ALA A 75 -8.99 3.04 9.96
CA ALA A 75 -9.80 4.16 9.48
C ALA A 75 -8.86 5.28 9.01
N LEU A 76 -8.65 5.35 7.70
CA LEU A 76 -7.93 6.46 7.06
C LEU A 76 -8.81 7.71 7.12
N SER A 77 -8.35 8.73 7.84
CA SER A 77 -9.05 10.01 7.94
C SER A 77 -9.19 10.66 6.56
N ASN A 78 -10.35 11.28 6.32
CA ASN A 78 -10.57 12.07 5.11
C ASN A 78 -10.38 13.56 5.40
N ASN A 79 -9.20 14.09 5.07
CA ASN A 79 -8.81 15.49 5.27
C ASN A 79 -9.64 16.49 4.43
N PHE A 80 -10.51 16.01 3.55
CA PHE A 80 -11.43 16.85 2.77
C PHE A 80 -12.83 16.99 3.40
N SER A 81 -13.10 16.29 4.51
CA SER A 81 -14.38 16.32 5.23
C SER A 81 -14.25 16.94 6.61
N ASP A 82 -15.38 17.36 7.20
CA ASP A 82 -15.42 17.72 8.63
C ASP A 82 -15.36 16.44 9.47
N ASN A 83 -14.14 16.08 9.87
CA ASN A 83 -13.85 14.79 10.49
C ASN A 83 -13.40 14.90 11.96
N GLU A 84 -13.28 16.09 12.54
CA GLU A 84 -12.71 16.28 13.88
C GLU A 84 -13.54 15.54 14.93
N GLY A 85 -14.86 15.72 14.90
CA GLY A 85 -15.78 15.02 15.81
C GLY A 85 -15.77 13.50 15.59
N VAL A 86 -15.55 13.05 14.35
CA VAL A 86 -15.48 11.62 14.01
C VAL A 86 -14.20 11.00 14.55
N ILE A 87 -13.05 11.67 14.37
CA ILE A 87 -11.75 11.24 14.90
C ILE A 87 -11.79 11.21 16.42
N ALA A 88 -12.31 12.26 17.07
CA ALA A 88 -12.44 12.32 18.52
C ALA A 88 -13.33 11.17 19.05
N HIS A 89 -14.42 10.85 18.35
CA HIS A 89 -15.27 9.71 18.68
C HIS A 89 -14.52 8.38 18.56
N LEU A 90 -13.77 8.15 17.48
CA LEU A 90 -12.97 6.93 17.33
C LEU A 90 -11.87 6.82 18.40
N GLN A 91 -11.22 7.94 18.74
CA GLN A 91 -10.24 7.98 19.83
C GLN A 91 -10.88 7.66 21.19
N SER A 92 -12.10 8.13 21.44
CA SER A 92 -12.85 7.79 22.66
C SER A 92 -13.19 6.29 22.76
N GLN A 93 -13.21 5.57 21.64
CA GLN A 93 -13.34 4.10 21.58
C GLN A 93 -12.01 3.36 21.76
N GLY A 94 -10.91 4.07 21.99
CA GLY A 94 -9.58 3.51 22.20
C GLY A 94 -8.73 3.42 20.93
N CYS A 95 -9.21 3.90 19.78
CA CYS A 95 -8.40 3.94 18.56
C CYS A 95 -7.25 4.94 18.69
N ARG A 96 -6.13 4.65 18.02
CA ARG A 96 -4.95 5.52 18.01
C ARG A 96 -4.52 5.80 16.57
N ASP A 97 -4.07 7.02 16.32
CA ASP A 97 -3.44 7.38 15.05
C ASP A 97 -2.01 6.82 15.02
N ILE A 98 -1.79 5.84 14.15
CA ILE A 98 -0.53 5.12 14.09
C ILE A 98 0.62 5.99 13.57
N VAL A 99 0.32 7.01 12.75
CA VAL A 99 1.35 7.88 12.19
C VAL A 99 1.84 8.86 13.25
N SER A 100 0.92 9.52 13.97
CA SER A 100 1.28 10.39 15.09
C SER A 100 1.99 9.62 16.21
N CYS A 101 1.48 8.44 16.59
CA CYS A 101 2.13 7.62 17.62
C CYS A 101 3.56 7.20 17.22
N ALA A 102 3.79 6.88 15.95
CA ALA A 102 5.13 6.52 15.47
C ALA A 102 6.11 7.71 15.58
N LEU A 103 5.66 8.92 15.22
CA LEU A 103 6.47 10.15 15.34
C LEU A 103 6.75 10.51 16.82
N ASP A 104 5.79 10.30 17.72
CA ASP A 104 5.97 10.51 19.16
C ASP A 104 6.98 9.53 19.79
N VAL A 105 7.02 8.28 19.32
CA VAL A 105 8.02 7.29 19.79
C VAL A 105 9.42 7.71 19.34
N GLY A 106 9.56 8.23 18.12
CA GLY A 106 10.82 8.79 17.63
C GLY A 106 11.35 9.93 18.51
N THR A 107 10.47 10.78 19.03
CA THR A 107 10.85 11.91 19.90
C THR A 107 11.08 11.50 21.37
N ARG A 108 10.30 10.55 21.92
CA ARG A 108 10.47 10.07 23.31
C ARG A 108 11.74 9.24 23.52
N GLY A 109 12.28 8.61 22.48
CA GLY A 109 13.64 8.05 22.51
C GLY A 109 14.72 9.10 22.80
N MET A 110 14.45 10.39 22.56
CA MET A 110 15.36 11.51 22.80
C MET A 110 15.08 12.26 24.12
N ALA A 111 13.85 12.19 24.66
CA ALA A 111 13.46 12.91 25.88
C ALA A 111 14.05 12.35 27.19
N ALA A 112 14.88 11.31 27.14
CA ALA A 112 15.79 10.96 28.24
C ALA A 112 17.00 11.92 28.34
N SER A 113 17.10 12.92 27.45
CA SER A 113 18.08 14.01 27.55
C SER A 113 17.46 15.37 27.18
N SER A 114 17.35 16.24 28.19
CA SER A 114 17.21 17.71 28.14
C SER A 114 15.89 18.35 27.67
N HIS A 115 15.42 19.28 28.52
CA HIS A 115 14.37 20.28 28.31
C HIS A 115 14.80 21.35 27.30
N ASP A 116 13.95 21.71 26.32
CA ASP A 116 13.26 23.02 26.24
C ASP A 116 12.31 23.13 25.00
N LYS A 117 11.46 24.15 24.99
CA LYS A 117 10.25 24.40 24.14
C LYS A 117 10.47 24.73 22.63
N PRO A 118 9.39 24.75 21.79
CA PRO A 118 9.44 24.39 20.37
C PRO A 118 9.38 25.57 19.38
N THR A 119 9.94 25.38 18.18
CA THR A 119 9.67 26.19 16.97
C THR A 119 10.00 25.40 15.69
N SER A 120 9.11 25.53 14.69
CA SER A 120 9.25 25.24 13.26
C SER A 120 9.59 23.82 12.77
N ILE A 121 8.94 23.45 11.67
CA ILE A 121 9.02 22.18 10.95
C ILE A 121 10.48 21.91 10.57
N GLU A 122 11.10 20.91 11.19
CA GLU A 122 12.49 20.54 10.92
C GLU A 122 12.64 19.02 10.80
N SER A 123 13.46 18.64 9.82
CA SER A 123 14.03 17.31 9.65
C SER A 123 14.41 16.67 10.99
N ILE A 124 13.82 15.53 11.30
CA ILE A 124 13.99 14.84 12.58
C ILE A 124 15.35 14.14 12.59
N THR A 125 16.36 14.74 13.24
CA THR A 125 17.66 14.12 13.53
C THR A 125 17.54 13.18 14.74
N VAL A 126 17.56 11.87 14.48
CA VAL A 126 17.50 10.80 15.48
C VAL A 126 18.90 10.25 15.72
N SER A 127 19.61 10.70 16.76
CA SER A 127 20.95 10.21 17.18
C SER A 127 22.06 10.27 16.09
N PRO A 128 23.36 10.21 16.43
CA PRO A 128 24.43 10.39 15.44
C PRO A 128 24.51 9.30 14.35
N ASP A 129 23.88 8.13 14.57
CA ASP A 129 24.09 6.94 13.75
C ASP A 129 22.81 6.34 13.11
N MET A 130 21.65 7.00 13.22
CA MET A 130 20.40 6.52 12.58
C MET A 130 19.88 7.51 11.53
N PRO A 131 19.57 7.05 10.30
CA PRO A 131 19.11 7.93 9.23
C PRO A 131 17.73 8.51 9.54
N THR A 132 17.58 9.82 9.28
CA THR A 132 16.33 10.58 9.46
C THR A 132 15.22 10.03 8.56
N VAL A 133 14.10 9.59 9.14
CA VAL A 133 12.96 9.06 8.36
C VAL A 133 12.04 10.20 7.96
N SER A 134 12.10 10.61 6.70
CA SER A 134 11.09 11.48 6.10
C SER A 134 9.91 10.64 5.61
N LEU A 135 8.69 11.06 5.98
CA LEU A 135 7.43 10.38 5.65
C LEU A 135 6.50 11.35 4.92
N SER A 136 5.63 10.79 4.07
CA SER A 136 4.57 11.57 3.42
C SER A 136 3.66 12.26 4.48
N PRO A 137 3.39 13.57 4.34
CA PRO A 137 2.72 14.37 5.37
C PRO A 137 1.22 14.11 5.44
N ASN A 138 0.56 14.61 6.50
CA ASN A 138 -0.91 14.71 6.67
C ASN A 138 -1.71 13.40 6.63
N ILE A 139 -1.06 12.24 6.55
CA ILE A 139 -1.75 10.95 6.62
C ILE A 139 -2.07 10.64 8.09
N LYS A 140 -3.37 10.51 8.40
CA LYS A 140 -3.88 10.06 9.70
C LYS A 140 -4.63 8.74 9.53
N CYS A 141 -4.21 7.71 10.26
CA CYS A 141 -4.83 6.39 10.16
C CYS A 141 -5.07 5.81 11.55
N LEU A 142 -6.34 5.71 11.92
CA LEU A 142 -6.74 5.23 13.24
C LEU A 142 -6.89 3.72 13.24
N VAL A 143 -6.30 3.04 14.22
CA VAL A 143 -6.46 1.60 14.43
C VAL A 143 -6.82 1.30 15.87
N PHE A 144 -7.57 0.21 16.09
CA PHE A 144 -7.69 -0.37 17.43
C PHE A 144 -6.33 -0.95 17.88
N PRO A 145 -5.97 -0.86 19.17
CA PRO A 145 -4.70 -1.37 19.69
C PRO A 145 -4.49 -2.87 19.40
N ARG A 146 -3.24 -3.35 19.44
CA ARG A 146 -2.95 -4.79 19.26
C ARG A 146 -3.82 -5.67 20.17
N ARG A 147 -4.23 -6.84 19.65
CA ARG A 147 -5.13 -7.82 20.28
C ARG A 147 -6.59 -7.39 20.41
N ASP A 148 -6.91 -6.11 20.20
CA ASP A 148 -8.29 -5.66 20.07
C ASP A 148 -8.84 -6.03 18.68
N VAL A 149 -9.96 -6.76 18.67
CA VAL A 149 -10.65 -7.27 17.48
C VAL A 149 -11.90 -6.44 17.14
N SER A 150 -12.09 -5.30 17.79
CA SER A 150 -13.18 -4.37 17.52
C SER A 150 -13.18 -3.93 16.06
N ARG A 151 -14.40 -3.77 15.52
CA ARG A 151 -14.62 -3.39 14.13
C ARG A 151 -15.07 -1.94 14.07
N PHE A 152 -14.54 -1.20 13.11
CA PHE A 152 -15.10 0.10 12.75
C PHE A 152 -16.49 -0.07 12.14
N LYS A 153 -17.38 0.86 12.46
CA LYS A 153 -18.63 1.00 11.72
C LYS A 153 -18.31 1.58 10.33
N PRO A 154 -19.10 1.30 9.29
CA PRO A 154 -18.97 2.02 8.03
C PRO A 154 -19.17 3.53 8.25
N SER A 155 -18.29 4.34 7.67
CA SER A 155 -18.42 5.80 7.73
C SER A 155 -19.68 6.24 7.00
N ARG A 156 -20.33 7.30 7.51
CA ARG A 156 -21.53 7.88 6.90
C ARG A 156 -21.13 9.18 6.20
N PRO A 157 -21.73 9.49 5.04
CA PRO A 157 -21.50 10.75 4.37
C PRO A 157 -22.00 11.92 5.22
N ASP A 158 -21.24 13.01 5.23
CA ASP A 158 -21.61 14.29 5.83
C ASP A 158 -22.62 15.05 4.95
N ALA A 159 -22.89 16.31 5.31
CA ALA A 159 -23.80 17.18 4.57
C ALA A 159 -23.36 17.46 3.12
N HIS A 160 -22.08 17.27 2.80
CA HIS A 160 -21.50 17.44 1.47
C HIS A 160 -21.33 16.11 0.72
N GLY A 161 -21.75 15.00 1.31
CA GLY A 161 -21.63 13.67 0.72
C GLY A 161 -20.24 13.03 0.92
N LEU A 162 -19.37 13.62 1.73
CA LEU A 162 -18.02 13.11 2.00
C LEU A 162 -18.02 12.19 3.21
N LEU A 163 -17.29 11.08 3.13
CA LEU A 163 -17.11 10.18 4.27
C LEU A 163 -16.06 10.75 5.23
N GLY A 164 -16.29 10.66 6.54
CA GLY A 164 -15.30 11.12 7.54
C GLY A 164 -14.01 10.29 7.56
N TYR A 165 -14.08 9.04 7.10
CA TYR A 165 -12.93 8.13 6.97
C TYR A 165 -13.21 6.99 6.00
N TYR A 166 -12.14 6.34 5.54
CA TYR A 166 -12.17 5.18 4.67
C TYR A 166 -11.59 3.96 5.37
N LEU A 167 -12.29 2.83 5.28
CA LEU A 167 -11.81 1.57 5.84
C LEU A 167 -10.91 0.85 4.85
N MET A 168 -9.70 0.52 5.29
CA MET A 168 -8.72 -0.24 4.51
C MET A 168 -7.84 -1.07 5.42
N ASP A 169 -7.07 -1.98 4.84
CA ASP A 169 -5.95 -2.59 5.56
C ASP A 169 -4.94 -1.50 5.91
N ALA A 170 -4.70 -1.26 7.20
CA ALA A 170 -3.80 -0.20 7.64
C ALA A 170 -2.37 -0.37 7.12
N ALA A 171 -1.93 -1.60 6.82
CA ALA A 171 -0.61 -1.82 6.21
C ALA A 171 -0.50 -1.20 4.81
N SER A 172 -1.62 -0.92 4.13
CA SER A 172 -1.65 -0.32 2.78
C SER A 172 -1.18 1.14 2.76
N ILE A 173 -1.08 1.81 3.90
CA ILE A 173 -0.52 3.18 3.95
C ILE A 173 1.01 3.18 3.94
N LEU A 174 1.67 2.08 4.34
CA LEU A 174 3.12 2.01 4.50
C LEU A 174 3.89 2.26 3.19
N PRO A 175 3.49 1.71 2.01
CA PRO A 175 4.14 2.05 0.76
C PRO A 175 4.06 3.55 0.42
N VAL A 176 2.93 4.20 0.76
CA VAL A 176 2.74 5.64 0.51
C VAL A 176 3.55 6.49 1.49
N LEU A 177 3.66 6.07 2.75
CA LEU A 177 4.54 6.72 3.72
C LEU A 177 6.02 6.58 3.31
N ALA A 178 6.43 5.38 2.87
CA ALA A 178 7.79 5.11 2.39
C ALA A 178 8.15 5.91 1.13
N LEU A 179 7.16 6.21 0.27
CA LEU A 179 7.36 6.99 -0.95
C LEU A 179 7.83 8.42 -0.66
N ASP A 180 7.56 8.94 0.54
CA ASP A 180 8.10 10.21 1.01
C ASP A 180 7.77 11.37 0.06
N VAL A 181 6.48 11.58 -0.16
CA VAL A 181 5.92 12.63 -1.00
C VAL A 181 6.11 13.99 -0.33
N GLN A 182 6.69 14.93 -1.06
CA GLN A 182 6.94 16.29 -0.60
C GLN A 182 6.05 17.30 -1.34
N GLU A 183 5.91 18.50 -0.76
CA GLU A 183 5.08 19.56 -1.32
C GLU A 183 5.53 19.94 -2.75
N GLY A 184 4.55 20.11 -3.64
CA GLY A 184 4.78 20.56 -5.01
C GLY A 184 5.20 19.47 -6.00
N GLN A 185 5.39 18.23 -5.55
CA GLN A 185 5.84 17.11 -6.39
C GLN A 185 4.75 16.58 -7.32
N SER A 186 5.18 16.07 -8.48
CA SER A 186 4.40 15.26 -9.41
C SER A 186 4.53 13.79 -9.04
N VAL A 187 3.40 13.11 -8.86
CA VAL A 187 3.32 11.72 -8.42
C VAL A 187 2.55 10.88 -9.42
N LEU A 188 3.07 9.69 -9.70
CA LEU A 188 2.42 8.67 -10.53
C LEU A 188 2.05 7.46 -9.67
N ASP A 189 0.77 7.13 -9.60
CA ASP A 189 0.30 5.80 -9.21
C ASP A 189 0.09 4.98 -10.48
N LEU A 190 1.02 4.05 -10.74
CA LEU A 190 1.06 3.32 -11.99
C LEU A 190 -0.08 2.29 -12.07
N CYS A 191 -0.50 1.74 -10.92
CA CYS A 191 -1.44 0.62 -10.78
C CYS A 191 -2.60 1.00 -9.84
N ALA A 192 -3.35 2.04 -10.18
CA ALA A 192 -4.18 2.76 -9.25
C ALA A 192 -5.46 2.01 -8.82
N ALA A 193 -6.07 1.12 -9.63
CA ALA A 193 -7.30 0.47 -9.18
C ALA A 193 -7.04 -0.62 -8.14
N PRO A 194 -7.92 -0.73 -7.11
CA PRO A 194 -9.23 -0.09 -6.98
C PRO A 194 -9.23 1.35 -6.41
N GLY A 195 -8.07 1.93 -6.07
CA GLY A 195 -7.93 3.34 -5.66
C GLY A 195 -7.57 3.56 -4.20
N GLY A 196 -7.33 2.50 -3.42
CA GLY A 196 -7.04 2.62 -1.99
C GLY A 196 -5.78 3.43 -1.68
N LYS A 197 -4.68 3.15 -2.39
CA LYS A 197 -3.40 3.86 -2.21
C LYS A 197 -3.41 5.24 -2.87
N ALA A 198 -4.06 5.38 -4.03
CA ALA A 198 -4.36 6.69 -4.64
C ALA A 198 -5.10 7.62 -3.67
N LEU A 199 -6.04 7.08 -2.89
CA LEU A 199 -6.73 7.86 -1.86
C LEU A 199 -5.80 8.30 -0.73
N VAL A 200 -4.91 7.42 -0.26
CA VAL A 200 -3.88 7.78 0.74
C VAL A 200 -2.94 8.87 0.19
N LEU A 201 -2.53 8.78 -1.08
CA LEU A 201 -1.74 9.81 -1.75
C LEU A 201 -2.46 11.17 -1.75
N LEU A 202 -3.76 11.19 -2.06
CA LEU A 202 -4.57 12.41 -2.01
C LEU A 202 -4.66 13.01 -0.60
N GLN A 203 -4.71 12.17 0.45
CA GLN A 203 -4.74 12.65 1.83
C GLN A 203 -3.49 13.44 2.23
N THR A 204 -2.37 13.28 1.52
CA THR A 204 -1.14 14.04 1.81
C THR A 204 -1.33 15.55 1.62
N GLN A 205 -2.24 15.97 0.74
CA GLN A 205 -2.48 17.36 0.34
C GLN A 205 -1.20 18.12 -0.10
N ALA A 206 -0.13 17.39 -0.44
CA ALA A 206 1.17 17.93 -0.83
C ALA A 206 1.42 17.85 -2.35
N ILE A 207 0.66 17.00 -3.04
CA ILE A 207 0.88 16.66 -4.45
C ILE A 207 0.38 17.78 -5.35
N ARG A 208 1.23 18.25 -6.26
CA ARG A 208 0.85 19.23 -7.29
C ARG A 208 0.07 18.57 -8.43
N PHE A 209 0.58 17.44 -8.92
CA PHE A 209 -0.04 16.67 -9.99
C PHE A 209 -0.03 15.19 -9.64
N LEU A 210 -1.21 14.60 -9.50
CA LEU A 210 -1.37 13.16 -9.26
C LEU A 210 -1.86 12.48 -10.55
N HIS A 211 -1.07 11.55 -11.06
CA HIS A 211 -1.40 10.76 -12.24
C HIS A 211 -1.79 9.35 -11.80
N LEU A 212 -2.99 8.91 -12.18
CA LEU A 212 -3.53 7.60 -11.81
C LEU A 212 -3.70 6.78 -13.10
N ASN A 213 -2.93 5.70 -13.24
CA ASN A 213 -3.02 4.76 -14.35
C ASN A 213 -3.45 3.37 -13.83
N ASP A 214 -3.99 2.51 -14.68
CA ASP A 214 -4.48 1.19 -14.23
C ASP A 214 -4.42 0.09 -15.31
N ILE A 215 -4.72 0.42 -16.57
CA ILE A 215 -4.85 -0.60 -17.64
C ILE A 215 -4.00 -0.27 -18.87
N SER A 216 -3.67 1.00 -19.10
CA SER A 216 -2.93 1.46 -20.29
C SER A 216 -1.49 1.80 -19.93
N TRP A 217 -0.61 0.80 -19.96
CA TRP A 217 0.85 0.98 -19.84
C TRP A 217 1.45 1.35 -21.19
N GLY A 218 0.84 2.32 -21.89
CA GLY A 218 1.40 2.89 -23.12
C GLY A 218 2.77 3.54 -22.86
N GLU A 219 3.26 4.38 -23.79
CA GLU A 219 4.46 5.18 -23.57
C GLU A 219 4.32 6.04 -22.31
N THR A 220 4.70 5.49 -21.16
CA THR A 220 4.70 6.20 -19.89
C THR A 220 5.75 7.29 -20.03
N GLU A 221 5.37 8.52 -19.73
CA GLU A 221 6.24 9.68 -19.88
C GLU A 221 7.54 9.43 -19.10
N ARG A 222 8.67 9.47 -19.80
CA ARG A 222 9.98 9.20 -19.22
C ARG A 222 10.46 10.41 -18.43
N ASP A 223 11.24 10.17 -17.38
CA ASP A 223 11.94 11.20 -16.61
C ASP A 223 11.05 12.35 -16.10
N THR A 224 9.77 12.08 -15.84
CA THR A 224 8.75 13.12 -15.62
C THR A 224 8.35 13.26 -14.15
N PHE A 225 8.31 12.15 -13.41
CA PHE A 225 7.70 12.13 -12.07
C PHE A 225 8.76 12.22 -10.97
N ASP A 226 8.45 12.97 -9.90
CA ASP A 226 9.28 13.03 -8.70
C ASP A 226 9.17 11.75 -7.86
N ARG A 227 7.98 11.14 -7.88
CA ARG A 227 7.58 9.97 -7.11
C ARG A 227 6.74 9.03 -7.95
N VAL A 228 7.02 7.73 -7.87
CA VAL A 228 6.24 6.70 -8.56
C VAL A 228 5.88 5.59 -7.58
N LEU A 229 4.59 5.32 -7.44
CA LEU A 229 4.05 4.15 -6.75
C LEU A 229 3.73 3.06 -7.78
N VAL A 230 4.26 1.87 -7.55
CA VAL A 230 4.05 0.69 -8.40
C VAL A 230 3.42 -0.42 -7.55
N ASP A 231 2.11 -0.29 -7.29
CA ASP A 231 1.31 -1.26 -6.53
C ASP A 231 0.75 -2.36 -7.44
N VAL A 232 1.58 -3.32 -7.80
CA VAL A 232 1.30 -4.21 -8.92
C VAL A 232 0.15 -5.21 -8.66
N PRO A 233 -0.57 -5.65 -9.71
CA PRO A 233 -1.42 -6.82 -9.62
C PRO A 233 -0.60 -8.04 -9.21
N CYS A 234 -1.09 -8.77 -8.21
CA CYS A 234 -0.42 -9.94 -7.66
C CYS A 234 -1.42 -11.06 -7.33
N THR A 235 -0.94 -12.13 -6.70
CA THR A 235 -1.81 -13.22 -6.25
C THR A 235 -2.80 -12.84 -5.16
N THR A 236 -2.73 -11.63 -4.60
CA THR A 236 -3.67 -11.06 -3.61
C THR A 236 -4.00 -12.06 -2.50
N ASP A 237 -2.97 -12.54 -1.78
CA ASP A 237 -3.02 -13.83 -1.07
C ASP A 237 -4.20 -13.97 -0.10
N ARG A 238 -4.49 -12.92 0.69
CA ARG A 238 -5.62 -12.91 1.61
C ARG A 238 -6.97 -12.99 0.89
N HIS A 239 -7.11 -12.29 -0.23
CA HIS A 239 -8.33 -12.33 -1.04
C HIS A 239 -8.49 -13.71 -1.69
N SER A 240 -7.41 -14.28 -2.21
CA SER A 240 -7.40 -15.60 -2.87
C SER A 240 -7.79 -16.78 -1.98
N VAL A 241 -7.67 -16.69 -0.65
CA VAL A 241 -8.15 -17.75 0.27
C VAL A 241 -9.57 -17.52 0.78
N LYS A 242 -10.19 -16.38 0.45
CA LYS A 242 -11.53 -16.01 0.93
C LYS A 242 -12.56 -15.89 -0.18
N GLU A 243 -12.14 -15.46 -1.37
CA GLU A 243 -13.02 -15.20 -2.50
C GLU A 243 -12.85 -16.27 -3.59
N GLU A 244 -13.96 -16.82 -4.08
CA GLU A 244 -13.96 -17.85 -5.12
C GLU A 244 -14.17 -17.23 -6.52
N GLU A 245 -14.93 -16.13 -6.59
CA GLU A 245 -15.21 -15.45 -7.84
C GLU A 245 -13.96 -14.74 -8.39
N ASN A 246 -13.69 -14.89 -9.69
CA ASN A 246 -12.51 -14.33 -10.35
C ASN A 246 -11.18 -14.64 -9.64
N ASN A 247 -11.06 -15.77 -8.93
CA ASN A 247 -9.85 -16.12 -8.21
C ASN A 247 -8.69 -16.51 -9.17
N ILE A 248 -7.50 -15.97 -8.92
CA ILE A 248 -6.27 -16.20 -9.71
C ILE A 248 -5.74 -17.65 -9.62
N PHE A 249 -6.12 -18.39 -8.58
CA PHE A 249 -5.82 -19.81 -8.40
C PHE A 249 -6.81 -20.75 -9.09
N SER A 250 -7.85 -20.20 -9.75
CA SER A 250 -8.73 -20.99 -10.58
C SER A 250 -7.96 -21.64 -11.74
N ARG A 251 -8.39 -22.84 -12.13
CA ARG A 251 -7.71 -23.62 -13.18
C ARG A 251 -7.59 -22.85 -14.50
N VAL A 252 -8.61 -22.04 -14.82
CA VAL A 252 -8.68 -21.22 -16.04
C VAL A 252 -7.59 -20.14 -16.05
N ARG A 253 -7.22 -19.59 -14.89
CA ARG A 253 -6.24 -18.49 -14.76
C ARG A 253 -4.82 -18.96 -14.45
N THR A 254 -4.53 -20.26 -14.52
CA THR A 254 -3.19 -20.81 -14.21
C THR A 254 -2.08 -20.17 -15.04
N LYS A 255 -2.29 -19.97 -16.33
CA LYS A 255 -1.32 -19.32 -17.23
C LYS A 255 -1.12 -17.84 -16.89
N GLU A 256 -2.18 -17.17 -16.47
CA GLU A 256 -2.12 -15.78 -16.05
C GLU A 256 -1.32 -15.65 -14.75
N LYS A 257 -1.61 -16.50 -13.75
CA LYS A 257 -0.85 -16.57 -12.49
C LYS A 257 0.65 -16.77 -12.73
N GLN A 258 1.02 -17.66 -13.63
CA GLN A 258 2.43 -17.94 -13.97
C GLN A 258 3.14 -16.74 -14.59
N LYS A 259 2.41 -15.85 -15.26
CA LYS A 259 2.96 -14.63 -15.89
C LYS A 259 3.03 -13.44 -14.94
N LEU A 260 2.46 -13.51 -13.74
CA LEU A 260 2.43 -12.38 -12.81
C LEU A 260 3.83 -11.80 -12.51
N PRO A 261 4.87 -12.59 -12.16
CA PRO A 261 6.19 -12.01 -11.91
C PRO A 261 6.76 -11.25 -13.11
N GLN A 262 6.52 -11.74 -14.32
CA GLN A 262 6.97 -11.09 -15.55
C GLN A 262 6.22 -9.78 -15.79
N LEU A 263 4.89 -9.77 -15.60
CA LEU A 263 4.10 -8.54 -15.67
C LEU A 263 4.59 -7.53 -14.62
N GLN A 264 4.76 -7.95 -13.37
CA GLN A 264 5.22 -7.09 -12.27
C GLN A 264 6.59 -6.46 -12.56
N LEU A 265 7.51 -7.23 -13.16
CA LEU A 265 8.79 -6.73 -13.63
C LEU A 265 8.65 -5.66 -14.71
N GLU A 266 7.79 -5.89 -15.70
CA GLU A 266 7.51 -4.90 -16.77
C GLU A 266 6.93 -3.61 -16.20
N LEU A 267 6.02 -3.70 -15.23
CA LEU A 267 5.42 -2.56 -14.54
C LEU A 267 6.45 -1.78 -13.73
N LEU A 268 7.30 -2.48 -12.97
CA LEU A 268 8.35 -1.85 -12.19
C LEU A 268 9.36 -1.14 -13.09
N LEU A 269 9.77 -1.76 -14.21
CA LEU A 269 10.65 -1.13 -15.20
C LEU A 269 10.01 0.10 -15.86
N ALA A 270 8.70 0.09 -16.11
CA ALA A 270 7.97 1.27 -16.59
C ALA A 270 8.00 2.40 -15.55
N GLY A 271 7.77 2.08 -14.28
CA GLY A 271 7.87 3.05 -13.17
C GLY A 271 9.28 3.63 -13.02
N ILE A 272 10.31 2.80 -13.17
CA ILE A 272 11.72 3.21 -13.15
C ILE A 272 12.06 4.17 -14.32
N LYS A 273 11.52 3.92 -15.52
CA LYS A 273 11.69 4.83 -16.66
C LYS A 273 10.97 6.17 -16.48
N ALA A 274 9.82 6.14 -15.79
CA ALA A 274 8.96 7.29 -15.59
C ALA A 274 9.49 8.28 -14.53
N VAL A 275 10.18 7.77 -13.50
CA VAL A 275 10.76 8.60 -12.46
C VAL A 275 11.96 9.40 -12.98
N ARG A 276 12.06 10.68 -12.63
CA ARG A 276 13.23 11.50 -12.98
C ARG A 276 14.50 11.08 -12.21
N PRO A 277 15.70 11.45 -12.68
CA PRO A 277 16.92 11.34 -11.88
C PRO A 277 16.78 12.03 -10.51
N GLY A 278 17.18 11.34 -9.44
CA GLY A 278 16.99 11.77 -8.05
C GLY A 278 15.60 11.49 -7.47
N GLY A 279 14.64 11.03 -8.27
CA GLY A 279 13.30 10.68 -7.82
C GLY A 279 13.22 9.30 -7.15
N LEU A 280 12.06 9.01 -6.55
CA LEU A 280 11.83 7.79 -5.76
C LEU A 280 10.74 6.91 -6.39
N VAL A 281 10.95 5.59 -6.33
CA VAL A 281 9.98 4.57 -6.72
C VAL A 281 9.71 3.69 -5.51
N VAL A 282 8.43 3.42 -5.22
CA VAL A 282 8.05 2.36 -4.28
C VAL A 282 7.31 1.27 -5.03
N TYR A 283 7.88 0.07 -5.01
CA TYR A 283 7.22 -1.15 -5.46
C TYR A 283 6.47 -1.78 -4.29
N SER A 284 5.22 -2.20 -4.47
CA SER A 284 4.47 -2.93 -3.45
C SER A 284 3.62 -4.06 -4.02
N THR A 285 3.39 -5.08 -3.19
CA THR A 285 2.44 -6.16 -3.46
C THR A 285 1.67 -6.50 -2.19
N CYS A 286 0.51 -7.16 -2.33
CA CYS A 286 -0.16 -7.86 -1.23
C CYS A 286 0.00 -9.39 -1.32
N SER A 287 1.22 -9.86 -1.60
CA SER A 287 1.60 -11.27 -1.62
C SER A 287 2.78 -11.55 -0.69
N LEU A 288 2.81 -12.75 -0.10
CA LEU A 288 3.95 -13.27 0.66
C LEU A 288 5.05 -13.85 -0.23
N SER A 289 4.77 -14.06 -1.53
CA SER A 289 5.65 -14.77 -2.45
C SER A 289 6.92 -14.01 -2.78
N GLN A 290 8.08 -14.60 -2.46
CA GLN A 290 9.38 -14.07 -2.88
C GLN A 290 9.48 -13.86 -4.39
N LEU A 291 8.88 -14.77 -5.18
CA LEU A 291 8.87 -14.71 -6.64
C LEU A 291 8.18 -13.45 -7.18
N GLN A 292 7.27 -12.86 -6.41
CA GLN A 292 6.57 -11.61 -6.75
C GLN A 292 7.16 -10.39 -6.03
N ASN A 293 8.11 -10.59 -5.10
CA ASN A 293 8.60 -9.55 -4.21
C ASN A 293 10.09 -9.27 -4.50
N GLU A 294 10.98 -9.93 -3.77
CA GLU A 294 12.43 -9.72 -3.85
C GLU A 294 12.96 -10.03 -5.24
N TYR A 295 12.55 -11.15 -5.85
CA TYR A 295 13.05 -11.55 -7.18
C TYR A 295 12.67 -10.54 -8.28
N VAL A 296 11.46 -9.97 -8.22
CA VAL A 296 11.03 -8.93 -9.18
C VAL A 296 11.88 -7.68 -9.02
N THR A 297 12.09 -7.25 -7.78
CA THR A 297 12.82 -6.01 -7.48
C THR A 297 14.30 -6.15 -7.84
N GLU A 298 14.94 -7.27 -7.46
CA GLU A 298 16.33 -7.56 -7.80
C GLU A 298 16.54 -7.62 -9.32
N ARG A 299 15.63 -8.30 -10.03
CA ARG A 299 15.68 -8.39 -11.49
C ARG A 299 15.48 -7.02 -12.13
N ALA A 300 14.56 -6.20 -11.63
CA ALA A 300 14.34 -4.85 -12.15
C ALA A 300 15.56 -3.95 -11.98
N VAL A 301 16.23 -4.01 -10.82
CA VAL A 301 17.47 -3.25 -10.58
C VAL A 301 18.58 -3.67 -11.54
N HIS A 302 18.74 -4.98 -11.76
CA HIS A 302 19.72 -5.51 -12.71
C HIS A 302 19.43 -5.04 -14.15
N LEU A 303 18.18 -5.20 -14.63
CA LEU A 303 17.80 -4.82 -15.98
C LEU A 303 17.83 -3.29 -16.20
N ALA A 304 17.48 -2.50 -15.18
CA ALA A 304 17.59 -1.05 -15.25
C ALA A 304 19.04 -0.62 -15.50
N ARG A 305 20.01 -1.27 -14.84
CA ARG A 305 21.43 -0.99 -15.04
C ARG A 305 21.92 -1.43 -16.42
N GLU A 306 21.69 -2.68 -16.78
CA GLU A 306 22.29 -3.30 -17.98
C GLU A 306 21.60 -2.88 -19.28
N GLU A 307 20.27 -2.76 -19.29
CA GLU A 307 19.51 -2.49 -20.52
C GLU A 307 19.12 -1.02 -20.67
N LEU A 308 18.94 -0.29 -19.56
CA LEU A 308 18.47 1.10 -19.59
C LEU A 308 19.55 2.12 -19.22
N GLY A 309 20.71 1.67 -18.70
CA GLY A 309 21.76 2.58 -18.20
C GLY A 309 21.34 3.39 -16.97
N ILE A 310 20.29 2.96 -16.27
CA ILE A 310 19.75 3.62 -15.08
C ILE A 310 20.31 2.94 -13.83
N SER A 311 21.01 3.71 -13.01
CA SER A 311 21.54 3.30 -11.73
C SER A 311 20.51 3.56 -10.63
N LEU A 312 20.24 2.54 -9.83
CA LEU A 312 19.28 2.56 -8.75
C LEU A 312 19.97 2.25 -7.43
N GLN A 313 19.58 2.95 -6.37
CA GLN A 313 19.92 2.63 -5.00
C GLN A 313 18.69 2.09 -4.28
N VAL A 314 18.82 0.92 -3.65
CA VAL A 314 17.80 0.41 -2.73
C VAL A 314 17.90 1.19 -1.43
N ALA A 315 16.81 1.84 -1.03
CA ALA A 315 16.76 2.59 0.22
C ALA A 315 16.43 1.66 1.39
N ASP A 316 17.10 1.87 2.52
CA ASP A 316 16.86 1.10 3.75
C ASP A 316 15.54 1.54 4.40
N LEU A 317 14.61 0.60 4.55
CA LEU A 317 13.31 0.81 5.17
C LEU A 317 13.25 0.29 6.62
N ARG A 318 14.33 -0.25 7.18
CA ARG A 318 14.38 -0.68 8.60
C ARG A 318 14.02 0.44 9.60
N PRO A 319 14.45 1.70 9.40
CA PRO A 319 14.00 2.78 10.28
C PRO A 319 12.47 2.96 10.28
N LEU A 320 11.83 2.81 9.11
CA LEU A 320 10.37 2.86 9.00
C LEU A 320 9.72 1.66 9.69
N THR A 321 10.26 0.44 9.55
CA THR A 321 9.67 -0.73 10.23
C THR A 321 9.82 -0.64 11.74
N GLN A 322 10.93 -0.11 12.26
CA GLN A 322 11.13 0.17 13.68
C GLN A 322 10.08 1.15 14.21
N LEU A 323 9.78 2.23 13.48
CA LEU A 323 8.76 3.21 13.86
C LEU A 323 7.35 2.59 13.97
N PHE A 324 7.03 1.59 13.13
CA PHE A 324 5.70 0.97 13.09
C PHE A 324 5.62 -0.43 13.70
N GLN A 325 6.68 -0.92 14.37
CA GLN A 325 6.75 -2.28 14.93
C GLN A 325 5.71 -2.56 16.02
N ASP A 326 5.27 -1.51 16.73
CA ASP A 326 4.22 -1.61 17.76
C ASP A 326 2.83 -1.80 17.15
N THR A 327 2.67 -1.49 15.86
CA THR A 327 1.42 -1.65 15.12
C THR A 327 1.46 -2.92 14.29
N PHE A 328 2.43 -3.07 13.40
CA PHE A 328 2.49 -4.16 12.41
C PHE A 328 3.51 -5.24 12.77
N ASN A 329 3.26 -6.48 12.34
CA ASN A 329 4.23 -7.57 12.48
C ASN A 329 5.04 -7.66 11.18
N PHE A 330 6.34 -7.40 11.24
CA PHE A 330 7.23 -7.46 10.07
C PHE A 330 7.93 -8.82 9.98
N ALA A 331 8.25 -9.26 8.76
CA ALA A 331 9.11 -10.42 8.55
C ALA A 331 10.53 -10.13 9.06
N PRO A 332 11.20 -11.10 9.70
CA PRO A 332 12.57 -10.92 10.14
C PRO A 332 13.51 -10.93 8.93
N ASP A 333 14.36 -9.90 8.83
CA ASP A 333 15.51 -9.81 7.91
C ASP A 333 15.24 -10.21 6.44
N PRO A 334 14.26 -9.58 5.76
CA PRO A 334 14.12 -9.76 4.32
C PRO A 334 15.40 -9.30 3.59
N TYR A 335 15.86 -10.09 2.62
CA TYR A 335 17.03 -9.77 1.82
C TYR A 335 16.87 -8.43 1.06
N LEU A 336 15.65 -8.11 0.63
CA LEU A 336 15.35 -6.89 -0.12
C LEU A 336 13.96 -6.35 0.21
N GLY A 337 13.83 -5.06 0.49
CA GLY A 337 12.56 -4.44 0.87
C GLY A 337 12.11 -4.85 2.28
N GLN A 338 10.82 -4.73 2.57
CA GLN A 338 10.20 -5.05 3.87
C GLN A 338 8.83 -5.71 3.65
N LEU A 339 8.46 -6.63 4.53
CA LEU A 339 7.21 -7.39 4.42
C LEU A 339 6.42 -7.34 5.74
N VAL A 340 5.19 -6.84 5.68
CA VAL A 340 4.21 -6.99 6.76
C VAL A 340 3.60 -8.38 6.69
N LEU A 341 3.74 -9.15 7.75
CA LEU A 341 3.16 -10.48 7.92
C LEU A 341 1.82 -10.40 8.67
N PRO A 342 0.77 -11.08 8.18
CA PRO A 342 -0.44 -11.33 8.95
C PRO A 342 -0.14 -11.99 10.30
N HIS A 343 -0.68 -11.43 11.37
CA HIS A 343 -0.57 -11.99 12.72
C HIS A 343 -1.85 -11.78 13.52
N LEU A 344 -2.30 -12.74 14.33
CA LEU A 344 -3.59 -12.65 15.02
C LEU A 344 -3.71 -11.43 15.95
N THR A 345 -2.60 -10.98 16.55
CA THR A 345 -2.60 -9.79 17.41
C THR A 345 -2.69 -8.47 16.63
N ALA A 346 -2.37 -8.49 15.33
CA ALA A 346 -2.34 -7.33 14.44
C ALA A 346 -2.56 -7.80 13.00
N ASN A 347 -3.79 -8.25 12.68
CA ASN A 347 -4.07 -9.00 11.46
C ASN A 347 -4.21 -8.12 10.21
N PHE A 348 -3.15 -7.37 9.92
CA PHE A 348 -2.96 -6.54 8.74
C PHE A 348 -2.14 -7.30 7.68
N GLY A 349 -2.01 -6.73 6.48
CA GLY A 349 -1.24 -7.32 5.40
C GLY A 349 -1.84 -8.61 4.83
N PRO A 350 -1.09 -9.36 4.01
CA PRO A 350 0.33 -9.15 3.71
C PRO A 350 0.56 -7.91 2.85
N ILE A 351 1.64 -7.17 3.12
CA ILE A 351 2.10 -6.05 2.28
C ILE A 351 3.62 -6.09 2.17
N TYR A 352 4.13 -6.32 0.96
CA TYR A 352 5.53 -6.12 0.61
C TYR A 352 5.75 -4.69 0.13
N MET A 353 6.89 -4.10 0.46
CA MET A 353 7.32 -2.83 -0.12
C MET A 353 8.84 -2.77 -0.28
N CYS A 354 9.30 -2.21 -1.40
CA CYS A 354 10.69 -1.86 -1.62
C CYS A 354 10.80 -0.44 -2.17
N LYS A 355 11.72 0.35 -1.62
CA LYS A 355 11.97 1.74 -2.02
C LYS A 355 13.26 1.81 -2.84
N LEU A 356 13.19 2.40 -4.01
CA LEU A 356 14.30 2.59 -4.94
C LEU A 356 14.48 4.09 -5.20
N GLN A 357 15.72 4.55 -5.22
CA GLN A 357 16.08 5.90 -5.64
C GLN A 357 16.82 5.81 -6.97
N ARG A 358 16.39 6.60 -7.95
CA ARG A 358 17.09 6.73 -9.22
C ARG A 358 18.25 7.71 -9.09
N LEU A 359 19.45 7.31 -9.48
CA LEU A 359 20.66 8.12 -9.29
C LEU A 359 21.01 8.99 -10.51
N ASN A 360 20.72 8.52 -11.73
CA ASN A 360 21.07 9.19 -12.99
C ASN A 360 19.96 9.15 -14.03
#